data_AF-A0A917RLY7-F1
#
_entry.id   AF-A0A917RLY7-F1
#
_cell.length_a   1.000
_cell.length_b   1.000
_cell.length_c   1.000
_cell.angle_alpha   90.00
_cell.angle_beta   90.00
_cell.angle_gamma   90.00
#
_symmetry.space_group_name_H-M   'P 1'
#
loop_
_entity.id
_entity.type
_entity.pdbx_description
1 polymer ?
#
loop_
_entity_poly.entity_id
_entity_poly.type
_entity_poly.pdbx_seq_one_letter_code
_entity_poly.pdbx_strand_id
1 'polypeptide(L)'
;MSGRWFLLADRPGWRASAALSDGTTYDGGALRLADTAVPSVLDCPVATRLELPCCEHAELRPAQRTVALVTGTGQVRASAGPWRIVSEEGDEVAVGPVAAVRRVPADGCAPVLEWPEDAWNPAGLVRLEDGLIGVLDVTAGLVHVIDRHGVPRGVRAAATVSGCPPPEGSTRFRTSGTAVTSALDSGAPGCRWHRVVLTGRVPPGSRVAVGVLVGDAPRTEQEIDVVEESRWSALGVFGDPELMRWDTLVRAPRGRYLWLRLTLRGDGTVTPIVDSIEVHFPRETALRYLPAVYSAGESDTLDRFLALTDSMRDSVTRHLDGFARELDARSADASSRRDLLRWLGTWVGMAGIGALPEERRRRLIGAAAELYRRRGTPDGVARHVGLWLGRRTEVLEHYRLRRWAVHDRSRLGDATRLFGREIVGRLQLDGGSAIGAFRLVSTPSPRLDPFAVYAHRFTLFVHARDDDEPDELAATAAAVAATVRPAHTVCSIAVVTPRARVGEQATLGLDAVISGPLPLARLGDRLGSNPAGATMIARDPRRADLSAVGIDARVGAGAALG
;
A
#
# COMPACT_ATOMS: atom_id res chain seq x y z
N MET A 1 -9.87 -25.05 10.48
CA MET A 1 -9.06 -23.83 10.69
C MET A 1 -10.03 -22.67 10.92
N SER A 2 -10.06 -22.03 12.10
CA SER A 2 -10.98 -20.92 12.36
C SER A 2 -10.47 -19.63 11.68
N GLY A 3 -10.97 -19.31 10.49
CA GLY A 3 -10.71 -18.02 9.85
C GLY A 3 -11.43 -16.91 10.60
N ARG A 4 -10.70 -15.90 11.10
CA ARG A 4 -11.31 -14.75 11.79
C ARG A 4 -11.79 -13.73 10.77
N TRP A 5 -13.10 -13.57 10.64
CA TRP A 5 -13.77 -12.49 9.88
C TRP A 5 -14.06 -11.28 10.79
N PHE A 6 -14.09 -10.05 10.25
CA PHE A 6 -14.27 -8.83 11.03
C PHE A 6 -15.66 -8.22 10.86
N LEU A 7 -16.33 -8.01 12.00
CA LEU A 7 -17.54 -7.19 12.13
C LEU A 7 -17.15 -5.79 12.60
N LEU A 8 -17.65 -4.75 11.95
CA LEU A 8 -17.43 -3.35 12.33
C LEU A 8 -18.62 -2.87 13.16
N ALA A 9 -18.41 -2.65 14.46
CA ALA A 9 -19.37 -1.89 15.26
C ALA A 9 -18.93 -0.41 15.28
N ASP A 10 -19.89 0.51 15.43
CA ASP A 10 -19.69 1.96 15.51
C ASP A 10 -18.91 2.42 16.78
N ARG A 11 -18.26 1.48 17.47
CA ARG A 11 -17.29 1.76 18.54
C ARG A 11 -15.87 1.54 18.00
N PRO A 12 -15.01 2.56 17.97
CA PRO A 12 -13.63 2.40 17.52
C PRO A 12 -12.92 1.32 18.37
N GLY A 13 -12.34 0.33 17.70
CA GLY A 13 -11.62 -0.79 18.34
C GLY A 13 -12.43 -2.07 18.54
N TRP A 14 -13.73 -2.06 18.24
CA TRP A 14 -14.55 -3.28 18.27
C TRP A 14 -14.34 -4.13 17.02
N ARG A 15 -13.72 -5.29 17.20
CA ARG A 15 -13.59 -6.34 16.18
C ARG A 15 -14.06 -7.65 16.79
N ALA A 16 -15.15 -8.19 16.27
CA ALA A 16 -15.60 -9.53 16.65
C ALA A 16 -15.20 -10.52 15.58
N SER A 17 -14.63 -11.66 15.99
CA SER A 17 -14.37 -12.80 15.11
C SER A 17 -15.65 -13.63 14.93
N ALA A 18 -15.75 -14.32 13.81
CA ALA A 18 -16.77 -15.34 13.57
C ALA A 18 -16.14 -16.74 13.50
N ALA A 19 -16.84 -17.73 14.04
CA ALA A 19 -16.59 -19.13 13.76
C ALA A 19 -17.16 -19.46 12.38
N LEU A 20 -16.32 -20.06 11.53
CA LEU A 20 -16.67 -20.45 10.17
C LEU A 20 -16.91 -21.96 10.13
N SER A 21 -17.99 -22.40 9.49
CA SER A 21 -18.15 -23.83 9.16
C SER A 21 -17.37 -24.19 7.91
N ASP A 22 -17.17 -25.50 7.69
CA ASP A 22 -16.41 -26.09 6.59
C ASP A 22 -16.91 -25.69 5.18
N GLY A 23 -18.09 -25.10 5.07
CA GLY A 23 -18.66 -24.60 3.81
C GLY A 23 -18.33 -23.14 3.48
N THR A 24 -17.67 -22.40 4.37
CA THR A 24 -17.29 -21.00 4.16
C THR A 24 -15.80 -20.79 4.29
N THR A 25 -15.30 -19.76 3.62
CA THR A 25 -13.92 -19.30 3.74
C THR A 25 -13.87 -17.78 3.82
N TYR A 26 -12.80 -17.28 4.44
CA TYR A 26 -12.51 -15.86 4.52
C TYR A 26 -11.17 -15.59 3.83
N ASP A 27 -11.20 -14.90 2.69
CA ASP A 27 -10.03 -14.60 1.88
C ASP A 27 -10.14 -13.19 1.29
N GLY A 28 -9.01 -12.50 1.15
CA GLY A 28 -8.94 -11.16 0.57
C GLY A 28 -9.77 -10.10 1.30
N GLY A 29 -10.17 -10.34 2.55
CA GLY A 29 -10.98 -9.40 3.32
C GLY A 29 -12.49 -9.66 3.28
N ALA A 30 -12.98 -10.67 2.55
CA ALA A 30 -14.41 -10.96 2.39
C ALA A 30 -14.79 -12.42 2.71
N LEU A 31 -16.01 -12.63 3.20
CA LEU A 31 -16.59 -13.94 3.48
C LEU A 31 -17.25 -14.50 2.21
N ARG A 32 -16.95 -15.76 1.86
CA ARG A 32 -17.50 -16.46 0.69
C ARG A 32 -17.67 -17.96 0.95
N LEU A 33 -18.33 -18.68 0.05
CA LEU A 33 -18.38 -20.14 0.06
C LEU A 33 -16.99 -20.70 -0.24
N ALA A 34 -16.59 -21.77 0.46
CA ALA A 34 -15.30 -22.40 0.25
C ALA A 34 -15.24 -23.10 -1.13
N ASP A 35 -14.05 -23.13 -1.73
CA ASP A 35 -13.82 -23.90 -2.95
C ASP A 35 -14.07 -25.40 -2.69
N THR A 36 -14.60 -26.10 -3.67
CA THR A 36 -14.63 -27.57 -3.67
C THR A 36 -13.22 -28.08 -3.90
N ALA A 37 -12.83 -29.15 -3.19
CA ALA A 37 -11.56 -29.81 -3.43
C ALA A 37 -11.52 -30.30 -4.89
N VAL A 38 -10.41 -30.05 -5.59
CA VAL A 38 -10.19 -30.61 -6.93
C VAL A 38 -10.18 -32.13 -6.79
N PRO A 39 -10.96 -32.89 -7.59
CA PRO A 39 -10.93 -34.35 -7.55
C PRO A 39 -9.49 -34.83 -7.82
N SER A 40 -9.08 -35.88 -7.12
CA SER A 40 -7.77 -36.50 -7.35
C SER A 40 -7.84 -37.48 -8.51
N VAL A 41 -6.69 -37.93 -9.00
CA VAL A 41 -6.64 -39.00 -10.01
C VAL A 41 -7.31 -40.30 -9.57
N LEU A 42 -7.44 -40.53 -8.26
CA LEU A 42 -8.13 -41.70 -7.71
C LEU A 42 -9.65 -41.67 -7.95
N ASP A 43 -10.19 -40.47 -8.16
CA ASP A 43 -11.61 -40.25 -8.41
C ASP A 43 -11.97 -40.36 -9.91
N CYS A 44 -10.96 -40.58 -10.77
CA CYS A 44 -11.14 -40.72 -12.22
C CYS A 44 -11.61 -42.12 -12.65
N PRO A 45 -12.42 -42.23 -13.72
CA PRO A 45 -12.60 -43.49 -14.42
C PRO A 45 -11.26 -43.94 -15.02
N VAL A 46 -10.90 -45.18 -14.73
CA VAL A 46 -9.64 -45.78 -15.12
C VAL A 46 -9.69 -46.18 -16.61
N ALA A 47 -8.82 -45.62 -17.45
CA ALA A 47 -8.78 -45.92 -18.88
C ALA A 47 -7.77 -47.02 -19.22
N THR A 48 -8.15 -47.98 -20.06
CA THR A 48 -7.25 -49.00 -20.60
C THR A 48 -6.52 -48.53 -21.86
N ARG A 49 -7.01 -47.46 -22.48
CA ARG A 49 -6.43 -46.85 -23.68
C ARG A 49 -6.40 -45.33 -23.52
N LEU A 50 -5.26 -44.73 -23.82
CA LEU A 50 -5.04 -43.30 -23.77
C LEU A 50 -4.53 -42.81 -25.12
N GLU A 51 -5.32 -42.03 -25.84
CA GLU A 51 -4.86 -41.40 -27.09
C GLU A 51 -3.70 -40.43 -26.80
N LEU A 52 -2.77 -40.28 -27.73
CA LEU A 52 -1.59 -39.41 -27.66
C LEU A 52 -1.57 -38.46 -28.89
N PRO A 53 -0.77 -37.38 -28.88
CA PRO A 53 -0.60 -36.54 -30.07
C PRO A 53 -0.15 -37.36 -31.30
N CYS A 54 -0.46 -36.85 -32.51
CA CYS A 54 -0.01 -37.45 -33.78
C CYS A 54 -0.54 -38.87 -34.08
N CYS A 55 -1.79 -39.17 -33.69
CA CYS A 55 -2.46 -40.46 -33.94
C CYS A 55 -1.79 -41.67 -33.25
N GLU A 56 -0.96 -41.45 -32.24
CA GLU A 56 -0.43 -42.52 -31.39
C GLU A 56 -1.40 -42.80 -30.22
N HIS A 57 -1.33 -43.97 -29.60
CA HIS A 57 -2.05 -44.25 -28.35
C HIS A 57 -1.23 -45.16 -27.42
N ALA A 58 -1.42 -44.99 -26.12
CA ALA A 58 -0.96 -45.92 -25.10
C ALA A 58 -2.06 -46.92 -24.77
N GLU A 59 -1.71 -48.20 -24.74
CA GLU A 59 -2.62 -49.31 -24.42
C GLU A 59 -2.07 -50.06 -23.21
N LEU A 60 -2.87 -50.14 -22.15
CA LEU A 60 -2.54 -50.96 -20.99
C LEU A 60 -2.82 -52.42 -21.33
N ARG A 61 -1.85 -53.30 -21.04
CA ARG A 61 -1.95 -54.76 -21.16
C ARG A 61 -1.90 -55.38 -19.77
N PRO A 62 -3.06 -55.52 -19.08
CA PRO A 62 -3.10 -55.88 -17.66
C PRO A 62 -2.44 -57.24 -17.38
N ALA A 63 -2.67 -58.24 -18.24
CA ALA A 63 -2.10 -59.58 -18.07
C ALA A 63 -0.56 -59.60 -18.12
N GLN A 64 0.05 -58.67 -18.86
CA GLN A 64 1.50 -58.55 -19.01
C GLN A 64 2.09 -57.50 -18.06
N ARG A 65 1.25 -56.76 -17.32
CA ARG A 65 1.62 -55.57 -16.55
C ARG A 65 2.53 -54.64 -17.36
N THR A 66 2.18 -54.39 -18.62
CA THR A 66 2.91 -53.51 -19.53
C THR A 66 1.99 -52.46 -20.14
N VAL A 67 2.57 -51.33 -20.53
CA VAL A 67 1.91 -50.28 -21.32
C VAL A 67 2.59 -50.22 -22.67
N ALA A 68 1.83 -50.54 -23.73
CA ALA A 68 2.31 -50.48 -25.11
C ALA A 68 2.05 -49.10 -25.70
N LEU A 69 3.07 -48.48 -26.30
CA LEU A 69 2.95 -47.24 -27.07
C LEU A 69 2.82 -47.62 -28.55
N VAL A 70 1.65 -47.37 -29.13
CA VAL A 70 1.25 -47.84 -30.46
C VAL A 70 1.15 -46.65 -31.42
N THR A 71 1.76 -46.76 -32.58
CA THR A 71 1.70 -45.74 -33.64
C THR A 71 0.35 -45.73 -34.34
N GLY A 72 0.04 -44.67 -35.10
CA GLY A 72 -1.18 -44.61 -35.94
C GLY A 72 -1.28 -45.72 -37.01
N THR A 73 -0.18 -46.41 -37.31
CA THR A 73 -0.13 -47.58 -38.19
C THR A 73 -0.42 -48.91 -37.47
N GLY A 74 -0.64 -48.88 -36.15
CA GLY A 74 -0.91 -50.06 -35.33
C GLY A 74 0.34 -50.82 -34.85
N GLN A 75 1.54 -50.29 -35.08
CA GLN A 75 2.79 -50.93 -34.64
C GLN A 75 3.16 -50.50 -33.22
N VAL A 76 3.60 -51.45 -32.39
CA VAL A 76 4.15 -51.14 -31.06
C VAL A 76 5.53 -50.53 -31.22
N ARG A 77 5.67 -49.26 -30.87
CA ARG A 77 6.92 -48.49 -30.93
C ARG A 77 7.79 -48.73 -29.71
N ALA A 78 7.18 -48.84 -28.54
CA ALA A 78 7.85 -49.05 -27.27
C ALA A 78 6.89 -49.72 -26.27
N SER A 79 7.45 -50.36 -25.24
CA SER A 79 6.68 -50.92 -24.12
C SER A 79 7.32 -50.52 -22.80
N ALA A 80 6.51 -49.99 -21.88
CA ALA A 80 6.90 -49.73 -20.50
C ALA A 80 6.36 -50.84 -19.59
N GLY A 81 7.03 -51.13 -18.49
CA GLY A 81 6.70 -52.28 -17.63
C GLY A 81 7.25 -53.62 -18.15
N PRO A 82 7.23 -54.69 -17.31
CA PRO A 82 6.83 -54.74 -15.90
C PRO A 82 8.02 -54.53 -14.94
N TRP A 83 8.00 -53.50 -14.10
CA TRP A 83 9.19 -53.04 -13.37
C TRP A 83 8.87 -52.92 -11.86
N ARG A 84 9.90 -52.87 -11.00
CA ARG A 84 9.80 -52.54 -9.57
C ARG A 84 10.63 -51.32 -9.25
N ILE A 85 10.29 -50.62 -8.18
CA ILE A 85 11.08 -49.48 -7.68
C ILE A 85 12.31 -50.04 -6.95
N VAL A 86 13.50 -49.56 -7.30
CA VAL A 86 14.79 -49.97 -6.73
C VAL A 86 15.33 -48.92 -5.77
N SER A 87 15.19 -47.64 -6.10
CA SER A 87 15.51 -46.52 -5.22
C SER A 87 14.72 -45.26 -5.60
N GLU A 88 14.53 -44.38 -4.63
CA GLU A 88 13.83 -43.10 -4.78
C GLU A 88 14.73 -41.98 -4.20
N GLU A 89 15.30 -41.15 -5.08
CA GLU A 89 16.13 -40.00 -4.71
C GLU A 89 15.53 -38.72 -5.33
N GLY A 90 14.78 -37.96 -4.52
CA GLY A 90 14.10 -36.75 -4.99
C GLY A 90 13.00 -37.07 -6.01
N ASP A 91 13.00 -36.39 -7.16
CA ASP A 91 12.03 -36.61 -8.24
C ASP A 91 12.46 -37.75 -9.21
N GLU A 92 13.65 -38.34 -9.04
CA GLU A 92 14.14 -39.43 -9.86
C GLU A 92 13.91 -40.79 -9.18
N VAL A 93 13.19 -41.68 -9.88
CA VAL A 93 12.94 -43.05 -9.42
C VAL A 93 13.70 -44.02 -10.30
N ALA A 94 14.62 -44.77 -9.69
CA ALA A 94 15.29 -45.87 -10.36
C ALA A 94 14.40 -47.11 -10.30
N VAL A 95 14.05 -47.63 -11.47
CA VAL A 95 13.21 -48.83 -11.61
C VAL A 95 14.00 -49.95 -12.27
N GLY A 96 13.78 -51.18 -11.79
CA GLY A 96 14.42 -52.40 -12.30
C GLY A 96 13.39 -53.31 -12.97
N PRO A 97 13.76 -54.04 -14.05
CA PRO A 97 12.84 -54.96 -14.71
C PRO A 97 12.45 -56.11 -13.77
N VAL A 98 11.19 -56.54 -13.87
CA VAL A 98 10.64 -57.69 -13.14
C VAL A 98 9.98 -58.64 -14.13
N ALA A 99 10.22 -59.94 -13.94
CA ALA A 99 9.56 -60.98 -14.73
C ALA A 99 8.57 -61.73 -13.84
N ALA A 100 7.41 -62.08 -14.41
CA ALA A 100 6.48 -62.99 -13.78
C ALA A 100 7.05 -64.41 -13.71
N VAL A 101 6.70 -65.13 -12.66
CA VAL A 101 6.94 -66.57 -12.55
C VAL A 101 5.73 -67.30 -13.11
N ARG A 102 5.97 -68.22 -14.04
CA ARG A 102 4.90 -69.04 -14.61
C ARG A 102 4.61 -70.20 -13.67
N ARG A 103 3.45 -70.20 -13.03
CA ARG A 103 2.98 -71.31 -12.20
C ARG A 103 1.93 -72.11 -12.96
N VAL A 104 2.13 -73.41 -13.05
CA VAL A 104 1.10 -74.34 -13.54
C VAL A 104 0.29 -74.78 -12.31
N PRO A 105 -1.01 -74.46 -12.23
CA PRO A 105 -1.85 -74.93 -11.13
C PRO A 105 -1.88 -76.46 -11.08
N ALA A 106 -1.96 -77.04 -9.87
CA ALA A 106 -1.98 -78.49 -9.67
C ALA A 106 -3.14 -79.20 -10.40
N ASP A 107 -4.16 -78.44 -10.78
CA ASP A 107 -5.42 -78.91 -11.35
C ASP A 107 -5.38 -79.03 -12.90
N GLY A 108 -4.20 -78.81 -13.52
CA GLY A 108 -4.00 -78.98 -14.97
C GLY A 108 -4.53 -77.84 -15.86
N CYS A 109 -4.94 -76.71 -15.27
CA CYS A 109 -5.39 -75.53 -15.99
C CYS A 109 -4.24 -74.76 -16.68
N ALA A 110 -4.61 -73.81 -17.54
CA ALA A 110 -3.66 -72.94 -18.23
C ALA A 110 -2.72 -72.24 -17.21
N PRO A 111 -1.41 -72.15 -17.51
CA PRO A 111 -0.45 -71.56 -16.60
C PRO A 111 -0.76 -70.08 -16.33
N VAL A 112 -0.70 -69.69 -15.05
CA VAL A 112 -0.94 -68.33 -14.58
C VAL A 112 0.40 -67.63 -14.34
N LEU A 113 0.47 -66.35 -14.65
CA LEU A 113 1.62 -65.49 -14.34
C LEU A 113 1.46 -64.96 -12.92
N GLU A 114 2.35 -65.38 -12.01
CA GLU A 114 2.46 -64.81 -10.67
C GLU A 114 3.52 -63.72 -10.66
N TRP A 115 3.17 -62.56 -10.10
CA TRP A 115 4.05 -61.40 -10.00
C TRP A 115 4.51 -61.20 -8.55
N PRO A 116 5.77 -60.77 -8.32
CA PRO A 116 6.23 -60.37 -6.99
C PRO A 116 5.37 -59.26 -6.37
N GLU A 117 5.30 -59.20 -5.04
CA GLU A 117 4.51 -58.19 -4.31
C GLU A 117 5.03 -56.75 -4.54
N ASP A 118 6.32 -56.58 -4.81
CA ASP A 118 6.99 -55.31 -5.11
C ASP A 118 6.91 -54.90 -6.59
N ALA A 119 6.28 -55.72 -7.45
CA ALA A 119 6.09 -55.40 -8.86
C ALA A 119 4.94 -54.41 -9.02
N TRP A 120 5.13 -53.37 -9.86
CA TRP A 120 4.09 -52.40 -10.14
C TRP A 120 2.77 -53.08 -10.58
N ASN A 121 1.62 -52.52 -10.22
CA ASN A 121 0.30 -53.09 -10.52
C ASN A 121 -0.55 -52.07 -11.29
N PRO A 122 -0.36 -51.95 -12.61
CA PRO A 122 -1.01 -50.91 -13.40
C PRO A 122 -2.51 -51.20 -13.54
N ALA A 123 -3.33 -50.38 -12.89
CA ALA A 123 -4.79 -50.45 -12.95
C ALA A 123 -5.36 -49.68 -14.14
N GLY A 124 -4.72 -48.57 -14.55
CA GLY A 124 -5.05 -47.84 -15.78
C GLY A 124 -4.13 -46.68 -16.10
N LEU A 125 -4.49 -45.98 -17.18
CA LEU A 125 -3.74 -44.88 -17.76
C LEU A 125 -4.45 -43.55 -17.51
N VAL A 126 -3.67 -42.52 -17.23
CA VAL A 126 -4.13 -41.15 -17.03
C VAL A 126 -3.18 -40.20 -17.77
N ARG A 127 -3.74 -39.16 -18.39
CA ARG A 127 -2.94 -38.09 -19.00
C ARG A 127 -2.58 -37.06 -17.93
N LEU A 128 -1.31 -36.75 -17.80
CA LEU A 128 -0.82 -35.71 -16.89
C LEU A 128 -0.76 -34.35 -17.60
N GLU A 129 -0.84 -33.25 -16.84
CA GLU A 129 -0.84 -31.86 -17.36
C GLU A 129 0.44 -31.50 -18.12
N ASP A 130 1.56 -32.13 -17.77
CA ASP A 130 2.88 -31.98 -18.40
C ASP A 130 3.01 -32.76 -19.73
N GLY A 131 1.95 -33.44 -20.17
CA GLY A 131 1.92 -34.23 -21.40
C GLY A 131 2.57 -35.62 -21.26
N LEU A 132 2.97 -36.02 -20.05
CA LEU A 132 3.46 -37.36 -19.74
C LEU A 132 2.29 -38.34 -19.52
N ILE A 133 2.60 -39.63 -19.56
CA ILE A 133 1.64 -40.71 -19.35
C ILE A 133 1.76 -41.17 -17.90
N GLY A 134 0.68 -41.02 -17.13
CA GLY A 134 0.56 -41.58 -15.79
C GLY A 134 -0.03 -42.98 -15.85
N VAL A 135 0.58 -43.92 -15.13
CA VAL A 135 0.08 -45.27 -14.93
C VAL A 135 -0.32 -45.42 -13.46
N LEU A 136 -1.62 -45.54 -13.21
CA LEU A 136 -2.19 -45.59 -11.87
C LEU A 136 -1.98 -46.97 -11.25
N ASP A 137 -1.30 -47.02 -10.11
CA ASP A 137 -1.23 -48.17 -9.22
C ASP A 137 -2.10 -47.88 -7.98
N VAL A 138 -3.35 -48.33 -8.04
CA VAL A 138 -4.32 -48.14 -6.94
C VAL A 138 -3.93 -48.92 -5.69
N THR A 139 -3.13 -49.98 -5.81
CA THR A 139 -2.74 -50.83 -4.67
C THR A 139 -1.64 -50.15 -3.86
N ALA A 140 -0.67 -49.54 -4.56
CA ALA A 140 0.40 -48.77 -3.94
C ALA A 140 -0.01 -47.31 -3.62
N GLY A 141 -1.10 -46.81 -4.20
CA GLY A 141 -1.51 -45.41 -4.07
C GLY A 141 -0.62 -44.45 -4.87
N LEU A 142 -0.03 -44.93 -5.96
CA LEU A 142 1.00 -44.26 -6.74
C LEU A 142 0.58 -44.06 -8.20
N VAL A 143 1.15 -43.04 -8.85
CA VAL A 143 1.09 -42.83 -10.29
C VAL A 143 2.51 -42.90 -10.84
N HIS A 144 2.81 -43.95 -11.60
CA HIS A 144 4.09 -44.06 -12.30
C HIS A 144 4.06 -43.17 -13.54
N VAL A 145 5.04 -42.27 -13.66
CA VAL A 145 5.14 -41.32 -14.77
C VAL A 145 6.08 -41.89 -15.82
N ILE A 146 5.58 -42.09 -17.05
CA ILE A 146 6.39 -42.51 -18.20
C ILE A 146 6.31 -41.45 -19.30
N ASP A 147 7.41 -41.28 -20.04
CA ASP A 147 7.42 -40.41 -21.22
C ASP A 147 6.88 -41.13 -22.48
N ARG A 148 6.80 -40.37 -23.58
CA ARG A 148 6.36 -40.86 -24.90
C ARG A 148 7.27 -41.94 -25.53
N HIS A 149 8.39 -42.25 -24.91
CA HIS A 149 9.30 -43.32 -25.34
C HIS A 149 9.18 -44.56 -24.43
N GLY A 150 8.29 -44.53 -23.43
CA GLY A 150 8.11 -45.60 -22.46
C GLY A 150 9.18 -45.60 -21.36
N VAL A 151 9.93 -44.51 -21.23
CA VAL A 151 10.97 -44.37 -20.21
C VAL A 151 10.35 -43.81 -18.93
N PRO A 152 10.58 -44.45 -17.77
CA PRO A 152 10.13 -43.97 -16.48
C PRO A 152 10.80 -42.63 -16.15
N ARG A 153 10.00 -41.66 -15.69
CA ARG A 153 10.46 -40.32 -15.30
C ARG A 153 10.33 -40.06 -13.81
N GLY A 154 9.48 -40.82 -13.11
CA GLY A 154 9.31 -40.71 -11.67
C GLY A 154 8.02 -41.38 -11.21
N VAL A 155 7.70 -41.23 -9.93
CA VAL A 155 6.45 -41.69 -9.34
C VAL A 155 5.85 -40.54 -8.52
N ARG A 156 4.53 -40.38 -8.57
CA ARG A 156 3.81 -39.35 -7.80
C ARG A 156 2.81 -40.04 -6.86
N ALA A 157 2.60 -39.48 -5.67
CA ALA A 157 1.50 -39.93 -4.82
C ALA A 157 0.17 -39.64 -5.53
N ALA A 158 -0.71 -40.63 -5.66
CA ALA A 158 -1.95 -40.47 -6.43
C ALA A 158 -2.84 -39.34 -5.85
N ALA A 159 -2.84 -39.15 -4.53
CA ALA A 159 -3.57 -38.07 -3.86
C ALA A 159 -3.10 -36.65 -4.22
N THR A 160 -1.86 -36.48 -4.69
CA THR A 160 -1.29 -35.17 -5.06
C THR A 160 -1.39 -34.88 -6.55
N VAL A 161 -1.81 -35.85 -7.36
CA VAL A 161 -1.99 -35.68 -8.80
C VAL A 161 -3.41 -35.17 -9.05
N SER A 162 -3.50 -33.96 -9.62
CA SER A 162 -4.76 -33.38 -10.10
C SER A 162 -5.52 -34.41 -10.92
N GLY A 163 -6.78 -34.65 -10.59
CA GLY A 163 -7.64 -35.58 -11.30
C GLY A 163 -8.07 -35.09 -12.67
N CYS A 164 -9.04 -35.79 -13.24
CA CYS A 164 -9.62 -35.51 -14.54
C CYS A 164 -10.19 -34.09 -14.55
N PRO A 165 -10.09 -33.36 -15.68
CA PRO A 165 -10.75 -32.07 -15.79
C PRO A 165 -12.21 -32.26 -15.41
N PRO A 166 -12.74 -31.45 -14.47
CA PRO A 166 -14.11 -31.63 -14.04
C PRO A 166 -15.04 -31.58 -15.26
N PRO A 167 -16.10 -32.40 -15.29
CA PRO A 167 -17.10 -32.31 -16.35
C PRO A 167 -17.64 -30.88 -16.43
N GLU A 168 -17.95 -30.41 -17.65
CA GLU A 168 -18.58 -29.10 -17.85
C GLU A 168 -19.84 -29.00 -16.96
N GLY A 169 -19.83 -28.06 -16.01
CA GLY A 169 -20.89 -27.90 -15.00
C GLY A 169 -20.54 -28.37 -13.58
N SER A 170 -19.31 -28.79 -13.30
CA SER A 170 -18.89 -29.10 -11.92
C SER A 170 -18.97 -27.87 -11.00
N THR A 171 -19.43 -28.08 -9.77
CA THR A 171 -19.46 -27.03 -8.75
C THR A 171 -18.03 -26.69 -8.29
N ARG A 172 -17.60 -25.45 -8.53
CA ARG A 172 -16.33 -24.87 -8.06
C ARG A 172 -16.38 -24.47 -6.59
N PHE A 173 -17.56 -24.12 -6.09
CA PHE A 173 -17.79 -23.71 -4.71
C PHE A 173 -18.74 -24.66 -4.01
N ARG A 174 -18.63 -24.78 -2.68
CA ARG A 174 -19.64 -25.44 -1.85
C ARG A 174 -20.99 -24.76 -2.08
N THR A 175 -22.08 -25.54 -2.02
CA THR A 175 -23.45 -25.02 -2.25
C THR A 175 -24.06 -24.32 -1.03
N SER A 176 -23.53 -24.57 0.16
CA SER A 176 -23.99 -23.96 1.42
C SER A 176 -22.85 -23.86 2.43
N GLY A 177 -22.90 -22.83 3.25
CA GLY A 177 -21.98 -22.64 4.37
C GLY A 177 -22.56 -21.66 5.40
N THR A 178 -22.07 -21.74 6.64
CA THR A 178 -22.52 -20.90 7.75
C THR A 178 -21.35 -20.21 8.44
N ALA A 179 -21.55 -18.96 8.84
CA ALA A 179 -20.63 -18.21 9.68
C ALA A 179 -21.40 -17.64 10.86
N VAL A 180 -20.90 -17.85 12.08
CA VAL A 180 -21.54 -17.36 13.32
C VAL A 180 -20.58 -16.46 14.07
N THR A 181 -21.02 -15.27 14.44
CA THR A 181 -20.17 -14.32 15.19
C THR A 181 -19.96 -14.79 16.62
N SER A 182 -18.84 -14.42 17.22
CA SER A 182 -18.70 -14.37 18.68
C SER A 182 -19.70 -13.40 19.32
N ALA A 183 -19.85 -13.48 20.64
CA ALA A 183 -20.82 -12.66 21.38
C ALA A 183 -20.50 -11.16 21.26
N LEU A 184 -21.43 -10.39 20.69
CA LEU A 184 -21.36 -8.93 20.60
C LEU A 184 -21.98 -8.31 21.86
N ASP A 185 -21.16 -7.74 22.74
CA ASP A 185 -21.55 -7.17 24.03
C ASP A 185 -21.92 -5.67 24.02
N SER A 186 -23.19 -5.31 23.99
CA SER A 186 -23.58 -3.89 24.07
C SER A 186 -23.03 -3.11 25.28
N GLY A 187 -22.65 -3.81 26.36
CA GLY A 187 -22.21 -3.25 27.64
C GLY A 187 -23.36 -2.83 28.56
N ALA A 188 -24.60 -2.91 28.08
CA ALA A 188 -25.80 -2.53 28.83
C ALA A 188 -26.77 -3.71 28.95
N PRO A 189 -27.22 -4.08 30.17
CA PRO A 189 -28.25 -5.11 30.33
C PRO A 189 -29.55 -4.69 29.64
N GLY A 190 -30.25 -5.63 29.00
CA GLY A 190 -31.50 -5.34 28.31
C GLY A 190 -31.36 -4.37 27.12
N CYS A 191 -30.20 -4.32 26.46
CA CYS A 191 -30.00 -3.50 25.27
C CYS A 191 -30.99 -3.89 24.16
N ARG A 192 -31.62 -2.88 23.55
CA ARG A 192 -32.42 -3.07 22.34
C ARG A 192 -31.54 -2.82 21.12
N TRP A 193 -31.22 -3.88 20.39
CA TRP A 193 -30.42 -3.79 19.17
C TRP A 193 -31.20 -3.08 18.06
N HIS A 194 -30.51 -2.24 17.27
CA HIS A 194 -31.18 -1.39 16.29
C HIS A 194 -31.36 -2.12 14.97
N ARG A 195 -30.28 -2.25 14.19
CA ARG A 195 -30.29 -2.75 12.81
C ARG A 195 -28.95 -3.39 12.47
N VAL A 196 -28.97 -4.24 11.45
CA VAL A 196 -27.79 -4.87 10.87
C VAL A 196 -27.71 -4.43 9.41
N VAL A 197 -26.54 -3.97 9.02
CA VAL A 197 -26.24 -3.55 7.65
C VAL A 197 -25.17 -4.46 7.08
N LEU A 198 -25.49 -5.09 5.96
CA LEU A 198 -24.58 -5.93 5.18
C LEU A 198 -24.13 -5.18 3.94
N THR A 199 -22.83 -5.25 3.64
CA THR A 199 -22.27 -4.77 2.38
C THR A 199 -21.56 -5.92 1.70
N GLY A 200 -21.85 -6.13 0.41
CA GLY A 200 -21.34 -7.26 -0.34
C GLY A 200 -21.98 -7.41 -1.71
N ARG A 201 -21.61 -8.48 -2.42
CA ARG A 201 -22.15 -8.85 -3.72
C ARG A 201 -22.83 -10.21 -3.65
N VAL A 202 -24.07 -10.28 -4.09
CA VAL A 202 -24.83 -11.54 -4.14
C VAL A 202 -25.24 -11.80 -5.59
N PRO A 203 -24.44 -12.56 -6.36
CA PRO A 203 -24.76 -12.90 -7.74
C PRO A 203 -26.10 -13.65 -7.88
N PRO A 204 -26.71 -13.63 -9.08
CA PRO A 204 -27.87 -14.48 -9.37
C PRO A 204 -27.58 -15.96 -9.03
N GLY A 205 -28.57 -16.67 -8.49
CA GLY A 205 -28.39 -18.06 -8.05
C GLY A 205 -27.77 -18.22 -6.66
N SER A 206 -27.43 -17.12 -5.99
CA SER A 206 -26.93 -17.11 -4.61
C SER A 206 -27.80 -16.30 -3.65
N ARG A 207 -27.69 -16.58 -2.34
CA ARG A 207 -28.40 -15.85 -1.28
C ARG A 207 -27.66 -15.91 0.04
N VAL A 208 -27.85 -14.88 0.86
CA VAL A 208 -27.32 -14.80 2.22
C VAL A 208 -28.48 -14.60 3.18
N ALA A 209 -28.77 -15.60 4.01
CA ALA A 209 -29.76 -15.49 5.07
C ALA A 209 -29.10 -15.05 6.38
N VAL A 210 -29.74 -14.14 7.12
CA VAL A 210 -29.21 -13.66 8.41
C VAL A 210 -30.17 -14.03 9.54
N GLY A 211 -29.63 -14.74 10.52
CA GLY A 211 -30.28 -15.03 11.80
C GLY A 211 -29.63 -14.22 12.93
N VAL A 212 -30.45 -13.86 13.91
CA VAL A 212 -30.04 -13.16 15.12
C VAL A 212 -30.43 -13.97 16.35
N LEU A 213 -29.52 -14.07 17.30
CA LEU A 213 -29.79 -14.51 18.66
C LEU A 213 -29.43 -13.38 19.63
N VAL A 214 -30.28 -13.13 20.62
CA VAL A 214 -30.04 -12.13 21.68
C VAL A 214 -30.17 -12.79 23.04
N GLY A 215 -29.35 -12.37 24.01
CA GLY A 215 -29.44 -12.85 25.39
C GLY A 215 -28.67 -11.95 26.37
N ASP A 216 -28.86 -12.14 27.67
CA ASP A 216 -28.20 -11.32 28.69
C ASP A 216 -26.93 -11.95 29.30
N ALA A 217 -26.67 -13.22 29.03
CA ALA A 217 -25.45 -13.92 29.42
C ALA A 217 -24.61 -14.26 28.18
N PRO A 218 -23.27 -14.15 28.25
CA PRO A 218 -22.42 -14.61 27.17
C PRO A 218 -22.52 -16.14 27.04
N ARG A 219 -22.40 -16.63 25.81
CA ARG A 219 -22.38 -18.06 25.45
C ARG A 219 -21.12 -18.35 24.66
N THR A 220 -20.56 -19.53 24.90
CA THR A 220 -19.39 -20.05 24.18
C THR A 220 -19.77 -20.51 22.77
N GLU A 221 -18.77 -20.69 21.89
CA GLU A 221 -19.01 -21.19 20.52
C GLU A 221 -19.73 -22.55 20.52
N GLN A 222 -19.32 -23.46 21.41
CA GLN A 222 -19.93 -24.79 21.56
C GLN A 222 -21.39 -24.73 21.99
N GLU A 223 -21.73 -23.81 22.90
CA GLU A 223 -23.12 -23.60 23.32
C GLU A 223 -23.97 -23.02 22.19
N ILE A 224 -23.38 -22.19 21.33
CA ILE A 224 -24.06 -21.59 20.18
C ILE A 224 -24.33 -22.60 19.07
N ASP A 225 -23.40 -23.52 18.83
CA ASP A 225 -23.53 -24.57 17.80
C ASP A 225 -24.71 -25.53 18.07
N VAL A 226 -25.09 -25.70 19.33
CA VAL A 226 -26.21 -26.57 19.76
C VAL A 226 -27.53 -25.82 19.97
N VAL A 227 -27.59 -24.51 19.74
CA VAL A 227 -28.83 -23.73 19.89
C VAL A 227 -29.83 -24.16 18.82
N GLU A 228 -31.05 -24.51 19.26
CA GLU A 228 -32.16 -24.82 18.36
C GLU A 228 -32.47 -23.68 17.38
N GLU A 229 -32.78 -24.04 16.13
CA GLU A 229 -33.15 -23.10 15.06
C GLU A 229 -34.30 -22.16 15.47
N SER A 230 -35.24 -22.65 16.30
CA SER A 230 -36.39 -21.90 16.81
C SER A 230 -36.02 -20.67 17.63
N ARG A 231 -34.83 -20.65 18.23
CA ARG A 231 -34.31 -19.53 19.04
C ARG A 231 -33.71 -18.42 18.19
N TRP A 232 -33.35 -18.72 16.95
CA TRP A 232 -32.82 -17.74 16.01
C TRP A 232 -33.95 -16.94 15.38
N SER A 233 -33.93 -15.62 15.57
CA SER A 233 -34.85 -14.70 14.90
C SER A 233 -34.34 -14.41 13.49
N ALA A 234 -35.14 -14.72 12.46
CA ALA A 234 -34.79 -14.41 11.08
C ALA A 234 -34.88 -12.90 10.82
N LEU A 235 -33.74 -12.29 10.43
CA LEU A 235 -33.70 -10.90 10.00
C LEU A 235 -34.20 -10.74 8.55
N GLY A 236 -33.85 -11.69 7.69
CA GLY A 236 -34.25 -11.73 6.29
C GLY A 236 -33.20 -12.42 5.40
N VAL A 237 -33.44 -12.35 4.09
CA VAL A 237 -32.58 -12.95 3.07
C VAL A 237 -32.14 -11.85 2.10
N PHE A 238 -30.84 -11.72 1.92
CA PHE A 238 -30.22 -10.85 0.93
C PHE A 238 -29.89 -11.67 -0.32
N GLY A 239 -30.41 -11.25 -1.48
CA GLY A 239 -30.33 -12.01 -2.73
C GLY A 239 -30.56 -11.20 -3.99
N ASP A 240 -30.63 -9.87 -3.88
CA ASP A 240 -30.84 -8.98 -5.02
C ASP A 240 -29.48 -8.66 -5.67
N PRO A 241 -29.24 -9.06 -6.93
CA PRO A 241 -27.97 -8.80 -7.61
C PRO A 241 -27.67 -7.33 -7.87
N GLU A 242 -28.68 -6.45 -7.89
CA GLU A 242 -28.50 -5.02 -8.14
C GLU A 242 -28.07 -4.26 -6.88
N LEU A 243 -28.34 -4.83 -5.70
CA LEU A 243 -28.03 -4.21 -4.43
C LEU A 243 -26.65 -4.62 -3.94
N MET A 244 -25.84 -3.63 -3.56
CA MET A 244 -24.53 -3.82 -2.92
C MET A 244 -24.58 -3.69 -1.40
N ARG A 245 -25.74 -3.26 -0.88
CA ARG A 245 -25.97 -2.96 0.54
C ARG A 245 -27.38 -3.37 0.93
N TRP A 246 -27.50 -4.03 2.08
CA TRP A 246 -28.76 -4.48 2.66
C TRP A 246 -28.86 -4.01 4.10
N ASP A 247 -29.97 -3.35 4.46
CA ASP A 247 -30.21 -2.77 5.79
C ASP A 247 -31.51 -3.35 6.34
N THR A 248 -31.46 -3.94 7.54
CA THR A 248 -32.62 -4.58 8.17
C THR A 248 -32.69 -4.34 9.66
N LEU A 249 -33.92 -4.20 10.17
CA LEU A 249 -34.21 -3.91 11.56
C LEU A 249 -34.14 -5.19 12.42
N VAL A 250 -33.44 -5.12 13.57
CA VAL A 250 -33.39 -6.22 14.53
C VAL A 250 -34.71 -6.31 15.30
N ARG A 251 -35.47 -7.38 15.05
CA ARG A 251 -36.77 -7.64 15.71
C ARG A 251 -36.67 -8.58 16.92
N ALA A 252 -35.46 -8.99 17.26
CA ALA A 252 -35.19 -9.84 18.42
C ALA A 252 -35.51 -9.11 19.74
N PRO A 253 -35.78 -9.85 20.83
CA PRO A 253 -36.00 -9.27 22.16
C PRO A 253 -34.76 -8.51 22.66
N ARG A 254 -34.94 -7.78 23.76
CA ARG A 254 -33.86 -7.05 24.43
C ARG A 254 -32.86 -8.02 25.05
N GLY A 255 -31.58 -7.65 25.05
CA GLY A 255 -30.54 -8.38 25.76
C GLY A 255 -29.15 -7.79 25.53
N ARG A 256 -28.25 -7.99 26.50
CA ARG A 256 -26.89 -7.45 26.47
C ARG A 256 -26.04 -7.93 25.30
N TYR A 257 -26.12 -9.21 24.96
CA TYR A 257 -25.31 -9.88 23.95
C TYR A 257 -26.09 -10.22 22.69
N LEU A 258 -25.44 -10.10 21.53
CA LEU A 258 -25.98 -10.44 20.21
C LEU A 258 -25.05 -11.43 19.49
N TRP A 259 -25.62 -12.44 18.85
CA TRP A 259 -24.94 -13.31 17.89
C TRP A 259 -25.62 -13.20 16.53
N LEU A 260 -24.81 -13.13 15.48
CA LEU A 260 -25.28 -13.16 14.10
C LEU A 260 -24.86 -14.48 13.46
N ARG A 261 -25.78 -15.10 12.73
CA ARG A 261 -25.50 -16.24 11.88
C ARG A 261 -25.82 -15.88 10.45
N LEU A 262 -24.83 -16.05 9.57
CA LEU A 262 -25.00 -15.92 8.14
C LEU A 262 -24.98 -17.29 7.51
N THR A 263 -25.99 -17.58 6.71
CA THR A 263 -26.08 -18.79 5.92
C THR A 263 -25.96 -18.39 4.45
N LEU A 264 -24.79 -18.66 3.87
CA LEU A 264 -24.50 -18.45 2.47
C LEU A 264 -25.00 -19.67 1.69
N ARG A 265 -25.69 -19.45 0.58
CA ARG A 265 -26.10 -20.49 -0.36
C ARG A 265 -25.81 -20.05 -1.79
N GLY A 266 -25.41 -21.00 -2.63
CA GLY A 266 -25.12 -20.79 -4.05
C GLY A 266 -25.39 -22.04 -4.87
N ASP A 267 -25.36 -21.89 -6.19
CA ASP A 267 -25.49 -22.98 -7.16
C ASP A 267 -24.19 -23.77 -7.39
N GLY A 268 -23.09 -23.34 -6.75
CA GLY A 268 -21.77 -23.94 -6.85
C GLY A 268 -20.93 -23.44 -8.02
N THR A 269 -21.48 -22.60 -8.90
CA THR A 269 -20.71 -21.95 -9.98
C THR A 269 -20.20 -20.58 -9.54
N VAL A 270 -21.02 -19.85 -8.77
CA VAL A 270 -20.72 -18.53 -8.21
C VAL A 270 -20.92 -18.53 -6.70
N THR A 271 -20.18 -17.66 -6.00
CA THR A 271 -20.28 -17.50 -4.56
C THR A 271 -20.82 -16.11 -4.19
N PRO A 272 -21.72 -15.99 -3.21
CA PRO A 272 -22.00 -14.70 -2.58
C PRO A 272 -20.76 -14.23 -1.82
N ILE A 273 -20.56 -12.92 -1.79
CA ILE A 273 -19.42 -12.25 -1.15
C ILE A 273 -19.98 -11.25 -0.14
N VAL A 274 -19.57 -11.38 1.12
CA VAL A 274 -19.88 -10.40 2.17
C VAL A 274 -18.61 -9.69 2.60
N ASP A 275 -18.52 -8.40 2.28
CA ASP A 275 -17.34 -7.57 2.57
C ASP A 275 -17.34 -7.10 4.03
N SER A 276 -18.50 -6.66 4.52
CA SER A 276 -18.63 -6.17 5.90
C SER A 276 -20.03 -6.31 6.48
N ILE A 277 -20.09 -6.43 7.81
CA ILE A 277 -21.30 -6.26 8.62
C ILE A 277 -21.10 -5.10 9.56
N GLU A 278 -22.09 -4.22 9.60
CA GLU A 278 -22.24 -3.15 10.57
C GLU A 278 -23.46 -3.40 11.47
N VAL A 279 -23.27 -3.32 12.79
CA VAL A 279 -24.34 -3.50 13.78
C VAL A 279 -24.51 -2.23 14.58
N HIS A 280 -25.72 -1.67 14.58
CA HIS A 280 -26.04 -0.46 15.32
C HIS A 280 -26.77 -0.77 16.63
N PHE A 281 -26.34 -0.11 17.70
CA PHE A 281 -26.94 -0.19 19.03
C PHE A 281 -26.49 1.00 19.91
N PRO A 282 -27.25 1.35 20.96
CA PRO A 282 -28.63 0.91 21.22
C PRO A 282 -29.60 1.48 20.17
N ARG A 283 -30.83 0.94 20.10
CA ARG A 283 -31.88 1.51 19.27
C ARG A 283 -32.29 2.85 19.84
N GLU A 284 -31.92 3.89 19.13
CA GLU A 284 -32.29 5.27 19.41
C GLU A 284 -33.27 5.76 18.35
N THR A 285 -34.57 5.70 18.64
CA THR A 285 -35.59 6.22 17.72
C THR A 285 -35.99 7.65 18.06
N ALA A 286 -36.53 8.36 17.07
CA ALA A 286 -37.10 9.69 17.22
C ALA A 286 -38.24 9.76 18.25
N LEU A 287 -38.79 8.62 18.68
CA LEU A 287 -39.78 8.50 19.74
C LEU A 287 -39.37 9.25 21.02
N ARG A 288 -38.07 9.29 21.34
CA ARG A 288 -37.54 10.01 22.52
C ARG A 288 -37.73 11.53 22.46
N TYR A 289 -37.87 12.08 21.26
CA TYR A 289 -38.08 13.51 21.03
C TYR A 289 -39.57 13.88 20.93
N LEU A 290 -40.45 12.88 20.89
CA LEU A 290 -41.89 13.10 20.88
C LEU A 290 -42.42 13.29 22.31
N PRO A 291 -43.51 14.06 22.49
CA PRO A 291 -44.19 14.17 23.78
C PRO A 291 -44.54 12.80 24.36
N ALA A 292 -44.52 12.69 25.69
CA ALA A 292 -44.73 11.43 26.42
C ALA A 292 -46.03 10.69 26.04
N VAL A 293 -47.08 11.41 25.60
CA VAL A 293 -48.34 10.82 25.15
C VAL A 293 -48.15 9.85 23.97
N TYR A 294 -47.15 10.06 23.12
CA TYR A 294 -46.85 9.19 21.98
C TYR A 294 -45.90 8.04 22.34
N SER A 295 -45.16 8.14 23.45
CA SER A 295 -44.26 7.09 23.95
C SER A 295 -44.88 6.25 25.08
N ALA A 296 -46.04 6.66 25.62
CA ALA A 296 -46.74 6.01 26.72
C ALA A 296 -47.34 4.63 26.38
N GLY A 297 -47.32 4.21 25.11
CA GLY A 297 -47.75 2.88 24.68
C GLY A 297 -46.58 2.05 24.14
N GLU A 298 -46.63 0.73 24.33
CA GLU A 298 -45.77 -0.26 23.65
C GLU A 298 -46.10 -0.35 22.16
N SER A 299 -46.01 0.76 21.43
CA SER A 299 -46.29 0.75 19.99
C SER A 299 -45.03 0.40 19.21
N ASP A 300 -44.70 -0.90 19.17
CA ASP A 300 -43.66 -1.45 18.26
C ASP A 300 -43.88 -0.94 16.82
N THR A 301 -45.14 -0.74 16.42
CA THR A 301 -45.54 -0.15 15.15
C THR A 301 -45.00 1.27 14.93
N LEU A 302 -45.16 2.19 15.89
CA LEU A 302 -44.70 3.58 15.74
C LEU A 302 -43.18 3.64 15.76
N ASP A 303 -42.56 2.88 16.65
CA ASP A 303 -41.11 2.77 16.73
C ASP A 303 -40.50 2.24 15.42
N ARG A 304 -41.12 1.23 14.81
CA ARG A 304 -40.75 0.73 13.48
C ARG A 304 -40.98 1.73 12.36
N PHE A 305 -42.08 2.47 12.40
CA PHE A 305 -42.38 3.51 11.41
C PHE A 305 -41.34 4.62 11.45
N LEU A 306 -40.97 5.08 12.65
CA LEU A 306 -39.95 6.10 12.86
C LEU A 306 -38.53 5.58 12.53
N ALA A 307 -38.25 4.29 12.73
CA ALA A 307 -36.95 3.72 12.37
C ALA A 307 -36.59 3.92 10.88
N LEU A 308 -37.58 3.99 9.98
CA LEU A 308 -37.34 4.30 8.56
C LEU A 308 -36.82 5.73 8.35
N THR A 309 -37.39 6.71 9.05
CA THR A 309 -36.96 8.11 8.96
C THR A 309 -35.69 8.37 9.76
N ASP A 310 -35.50 7.68 10.88
CA ASP A 310 -34.26 7.70 11.66
C ASP A 310 -33.06 7.21 10.85
N SER A 311 -33.22 6.18 10.01
CA SER A 311 -32.15 5.73 9.10
C SER A 311 -31.63 6.86 8.19
N MET A 312 -32.54 7.66 7.63
CA MET A 312 -32.17 8.82 6.82
C MET A 312 -31.50 9.91 7.65
N ARG A 313 -32.04 10.20 8.84
CA ARG A 313 -31.49 11.20 9.77
C ARG A 313 -30.09 10.83 10.23
N ASP A 314 -29.89 9.57 10.62
CA ASP A 314 -28.60 9.02 11.06
C ASP A 314 -27.54 9.12 9.96
N SER A 315 -27.92 9.04 8.69
CA SER A 315 -26.99 9.30 7.56
C SER A 315 -26.44 10.71 7.59
N VAL A 316 -27.29 11.71 7.83
CA VAL A 316 -26.89 13.10 7.95
C VAL A 316 -26.08 13.31 9.23
N THR A 317 -26.54 12.78 10.37
CA THR A 317 -25.83 12.88 11.65
C THR A 317 -24.42 12.30 11.56
N ARG A 318 -24.24 11.11 10.99
CA ARG A 318 -22.91 10.53 10.77
C ARG A 318 -22.02 11.41 9.89
N HIS A 319 -22.58 12.10 8.90
CA HIS A 319 -21.82 13.03 8.08
C HIS A 319 -21.37 14.25 8.89
N LEU A 320 -22.24 14.78 9.76
CA LEU A 320 -21.92 15.90 10.66
C LEU A 320 -20.89 15.50 11.73
N ASP A 321 -21.04 14.33 12.33
CA ASP A 321 -20.10 13.82 13.35
C ASP A 321 -18.70 13.61 12.76
N GLY A 322 -18.63 13.15 11.50
CA GLY A 322 -17.38 13.02 10.75
C GLY A 322 -16.75 14.34 10.31
N PHE A 323 -17.53 15.44 10.24
CA PHE A 323 -17.07 16.71 9.67
C PHE A 323 -15.88 17.33 10.44
N ALA A 324 -15.83 17.16 11.76
CA ALA A 324 -14.73 17.68 12.56
C ALA A 324 -13.36 17.09 12.14
N ARG A 325 -13.34 15.80 11.75
CA ARG A 325 -12.14 15.13 11.24
C ARG A 325 -11.67 15.73 9.90
N GLU A 326 -12.62 16.22 9.12
CA GLU A 326 -12.37 16.83 7.82
C GLU A 326 -11.80 18.26 7.96
N LEU A 327 -11.86 18.87 9.14
CA LEU A 327 -11.24 20.17 9.45
C LEU A 327 -9.79 20.06 9.97
N ASP A 328 -9.32 18.86 10.32
CA ASP A 328 -7.93 18.64 10.71
C ASP A 328 -7.06 18.36 9.48
N ALA A 329 -6.02 19.16 9.28
CA ALA A 329 -5.05 19.02 8.19
C ALA A 329 -4.41 17.62 8.13
N ARG A 330 -4.34 16.88 9.24
CA ARG A 330 -3.77 15.53 9.25
C ARG A 330 -4.72 14.44 8.75
N SER A 331 -6.04 14.66 8.87
CA SER A 331 -7.04 13.65 8.53
C SER A 331 -7.98 14.01 7.39
N ALA A 332 -8.02 15.28 6.98
CA ALA A 332 -8.84 15.75 5.87
C ALA A 332 -8.56 14.96 4.58
N ASP A 333 -9.61 14.67 3.81
CA ASP A 333 -9.50 14.03 2.51
C ASP A 333 -8.66 14.87 1.53
N ALA A 334 -7.74 14.23 0.85
CA ALA A 334 -6.85 14.81 -0.16
C ALA A 334 -6.92 14.06 -1.51
N SER A 335 -7.91 13.17 -1.66
CA SER A 335 -8.16 12.41 -2.88
C SER A 335 -8.57 13.31 -4.04
N SER A 336 -8.35 12.86 -5.28
CA SER A 336 -8.75 13.60 -6.49
C SER A 336 -10.26 13.83 -6.57
N ARG A 337 -11.07 12.99 -5.92
CA ARG A 337 -12.53 13.11 -5.89
C ARG A 337 -13.00 14.21 -4.93
N ARG A 338 -12.33 14.36 -3.78
CA ARG A 338 -12.66 15.34 -2.74
C ARG A 338 -11.36 15.85 -2.10
N ASP A 339 -10.76 16.88 -2.69
CA ASP A 339 -9.54 17.50 -2.15
C ASP A 339 -9.90 18.60 -1.14
N LEU A 340 -10.38 18.17 0.03
CA LEU A 340 -10.75 19.09 1.09
C LEU A 340 -9.52 19.74 1.72
N LEU A 341 -8.39 19.03 1.75
CA LEU A 341 -7.12 19.58 2.20
C LEU A 341 -6.72 20.83 1.40
N ARG A 342 -6.84 20.81 0.06
CA ARG A 342 -6.64 22.00 -0.78
C ARG A 342 -7.62 23.11 -0.43
N TRP A 343 -8.89 22.79 -0.18
CA TRP A 343 -9.90 23.76 0.21
C TRP A 343 -9.59 24.41 1.57
N LEU A 344 -9.16 23.64 2.58
CA LEU A 344 -8.66 24.18 3.85
C LEU A 344 -7.47 25.13 3.64
N GLY A 345 -6.60 24.83 2.67
CA GLY A 345 -5.53 25.74 2.25
C GLY A 345 -6.03 27.14 1.89
N THR A 346 -7.18 27.23 1.22
CA THR A 346 -7.79 28.53 0.85
C THR A 346 -8.27 29.32 2.06
N TRP A 347 -8.75 28.64 3.11
CA TRP A 347 -9.21 29.28 4.34
C TRP A 347 -8.06 29.95 5.09
N VAL A 348 -6.90 29.30 5.10
CA VAL A 348 -5.71 29.83 5.76
C VAL A 348 -4.89 30.76 4.87
N GLY A 349 -5.33 31.06 3.64
CA GLY A 349 -4.61 31.97 2.73
C GLY A 349 -3.39 31.35 2.03
N MET A 350 -3.34 30.02 1.92
CA MET A 350 -2.31 29.26 1.20
C MET A 350 -2.87 28.80 -0.16
N ALA A 351 -2.96 29.74 -1.10
CA ALA A 351 -3.37 29.44 -2.48
C ALA A 351 -2.27 28.67 -3.23
N GLY A 352 -2.65 27.78 -4.15
CA GLY A 352 -1.68 27.07 -5.02
C GLY A 352 -1.00 25.84 -4.39
N ILE A 353 -1.35 25.47 -3.15
CA ILE A 353 -0.75 24.30 -2.49
C ILE A 353 -1.06 22.97 -3.20
N GLY A 354 -2.06 22.92 -4.08
CA GLY A 354 -2.48 21.69 -4.77
C GLY A 354 -1.40 21.05 -5.65
N ALA A 355 -0.39 21.81 -6.08
CA ALA A 355 0.76 21.28 -6.82
C ALA A 355 1.80 20.61 -5.91
N LEU A 356 1.69 20.75 -4.59
CA LEU A 356 2.64 20.20 -3.64
C LEU A 356 2.26 18.75 -3.28
N PRO A 357 3.26 17.90 -2.95
CA PRO A 357 3.00 16.59 -2.38
C PRO A 357 2.09 16.68 -1.15
N GLU A 358 1.17 15.72 -0.99
CA GLU A 358 0.17 15.71 0.09
C GLU A 358 0.79 15.96 1.46
N GLU A 359 1.85 15.23 1.81
CA GLU A 359 2.54 15.38 3.08
C GLU A 359 3.00 16.83 3.35
N ARG A 360 3.43 17.53 2.29
CA ARG A 360 3.85 18.93 2.39
C ARG A 360 2.66 19.86 2.58
N ARG A 361 1.55 19.61 1.88
CA ARG A 361 0.28 20.33 2.08
C ARG A 361 -0.19 20.22 3.53
N ARG A 362 -0.19 19.01 4.09
CA ARG A 362 -0.59 18.74 5.48
C ARG A 362 0.29 19.49 6.49
N ARG A 363 1.62 19.43 6.32
CA ARG A 363 2.57 20.16 7.18
C ARG A 363 2.40 21.67 7.13
N LEU A 364 2.20 22.24 5.94
CA LEU A 364 1.99 23.68 5.76
C LEU A 364 0.71 24.15 6.47
N ILE A 365 -0.42 23.50 6.20
CA ILE A 365 -1.71 23.87 6.81
C ILE A 365 -1.66 23.66 8.32
N GLY A 366 -1.10 22.53 8.80
CA GLY A 366 -0.93 22.27 10.23
C GLY A 366 -0.04 23.29 10.94
N ALA A 367 0.92 23.90 10.24
CA ALA A 367 1.79 24.95 10.77
C ALA A 367 1.25 26.37 10.55
N ALA A 368 0.12 26.55 9.86
CA ALA A 368 -0.37 27.86 9.40
C ALA A 368 -0.45 28.90 10.54
N ALA A 369 -1.07 28.54 11.66
CA ALA A 369 -1.21 29.44 12.81
C ALA A 369 0.15 29.91 13.36
N GLU A 370 1.15 29.02 13.44
CA GLU A 370 2.51 29.38 13.88
C GLU A 370 3.20 30.29 12.87
N LEU A 371 3.08 29.97 11.58
CA LEU A 371 3.67 30.74 10.49
C LEU A 371 3.11 32.16 10.43
N TYR A 372 1.80 32.34 10.60
CA TYR A 372 1.18 33.67 10.58
C TYR A 372 1.52 34.49 11.83
N ARG A 373 1.68 33.87 13.01
CA ARG A 373 2.15 34.57 14.20
C ARG A 373 3.57 35.12 14.06
N ARG A 374 4.43 34.44 13.30
CA ARG A 374 5.83 34.83 13.05
C ARG A 374 6.01 35.54 11.70
N ARG A 375 4.92 35.92 11.02
CA ARG A 375 5.00 36.51 9.68
C ARG A 375 5.89 37.75 9.68
N GLY A 376 6.75 37.86 8.69
CA GLY A 376 7.68 38.98 8.54
C GLY A 376 8.91 38.95 9.46
N THR A 377 9.02 37.97 10.37
CA THR A 377 10.26 37.74 11.12
C THR A 377 11.24 36.88 10.30
N PRO A 378 12.56 36.96 10.54
CA PRO A 378 13.54 36.10 9.86
C PRO A 378 13.22 34.61 9.96
N ASP A 379 12.88 34.14 11.17
CA ASP A 379 12.49 32.75 11.43
C ASP A 379 11.19 32.37 10.72
N GLY A 380 10.17 33.25 10.75
CA GLY A 380 8.91 33.00 10.07
C GLY A 380 9.05 32.93 8.55
N VAL A 381 9.85 33.82 7.95
CA VAL A 381 10.12 33.81 6.50
C VAL A 381 10.89 32.55 6.11
N ALA A 382 11.97 32.23 6.83
CA ALA A 382 12.73 30.99 6.60
C ALA A 382 11.81 29.77 6.71
N ARG A 383 11.15 29.58 7.85
CA ARG A 383 10.30 28.41 8.08
C ARG A 383 9.17 28.27 7.06
N HIS A 384 8.52 29.36 6.67
CA HIS A 384 7.45 29.31 5.67
C HIS A 384 7.97 28.85 4.31
N VAL A 385 9.05 29.46 3.82
CA VAL A 385 9.65 29.10 2.53
C VAL A 385 10.22 27.67 2.58
N GLY A 386 10.88 27.29 3.68
CA GLY A 386 11.42 25.96 3.88
C GLY A 386 10.35 24.86 3.88
N LEU A 387 9.20 25.09 4.56
CA LEU A 387 8.08 24.15 4.52
C LEU A 387 7.45 24.05 3.12
N TRP A 388 7.37 25.16 2.39
CA TRP A 388 6.83 25.18 1.02
C TRP A 388 7.70 24.42 0.02
N LEU A 389 9.02 24.63 0.08
CA LEU A 389 9.96 23.97 -0.81
C LEU A 389 10.31 22.55 -0.34
N GLY A 390 10.07 22.23 0.94
CA GLY A 390 10.60 21.02 1.56
C GLY A 390 12.13 21.03 1.60
N ARG A 391 12.72 22.20 1.85
CA ARG A 391 14.17 22.44 1.90
C ARG A 391 14.54 23.16 3.20
N ARG A 392 15.79 22.99 3.64
CA ARG A 392 16.33 23.84 4.70
C ARG A 392 16.48 25.25 4.13
N THR A 393 16.12 26.25 4.93
CA THR A 393 16.25 27.65 4.54
C THR A 393 16.65 28.49 5.75
N GLU A 394 17.41 29.55 5.51
CA GLU A 394 17.96 30.40 6.56
C GLU A 394 18.01 31.85 6.10
N VAL A 395 17.82 32.79 7.03
CA VAL A 395 17.81 34.22 6.71
C VAL A 395 19.02 34.90 7.34
N LEU A 396 19.76 35.64 6.53
CA LEU A 396 20.80 36.57 6.97
C LEU A 396 20.35 38.00 6.72
N GLU A 397 20.09 38.73 7.81
CA GLU A 397 19.81 40.16 7.75
C GLU A 397 21.10 40.95 7.49
N HIS A 398 21.08 41.82 6.48
CA HIS A 398 22.30 42.49 5.98
C HIS A 398 22.89 43.47 6.99
N TYR A 399 22.14 43.96 7.98
CA TYR A 399 22.73 44.79 9.03
C TYR A 399 23.82 44.06 9.83
N ARG A 400 23.82 42.72 9.85
CA ARG A 400 24.87 41.92 10.49
C ARG A 400 26.18 41.91 9.70
N LEU A 401 26.14 42.29 8.42
CA LEU A 401 27.33 42.43 7.56
C LEU A 401 28.05 43.76 7.76
N ARG A 402 27.52 44.65 8.61
CA ARG A 402 28.17 45.94 8.92
C ARG A 402 29.49 45.68 9.64
N ARG A 403 30.59 46.14 9.03
CA ARG A 403 31.95 46.03 9.56
C ARG A 403 32.33 47.33 10.27
N TRP A 404 32.04 47.43 11.56
CA TRP A 404 32.26 48.66 12.33
C TRP A 404 33.71 48.83 12.76
N ALA A 405 34.14 50.09 12.79
CA ALA A 405 35.30 50.54 13.55
C ALA A 405 34.81 50.88 14.96
N VAL A 406 35.22 50.14 15.97
CA VAL A 406 35.07 50.54 17.36
C VAL A 406 36.39 51.18 17.77
N HIS A 407 36.33 52.45 18.18
CA HIS A 407 37.51 53.18 18.66
C HIS A 407 38.22 52.36 19.75
N ASP A 408 39.55 52.27 19.66
CA ASP A 408 40.44 51.46 20.52
C ASP A 408 40.22 49.93 20.54
N ARG A 409 39.31 49.39 19.73
CA ARG A 409 39.06 47.94 19.65
C ARG A 409 39.16 47.34 18.25
N SER A 410 39.23 48.20 17.22
CA SER A 410 39.27 47.78 15.83
C SER A 410 40.57 48.18 15.16
N ARG A 411 41.17 47.24 14.43
CA ARG A 411 42.25 47.52 13.46
C ARG A 411 41.65 47.68 12.08
N LEU A 412 42.11 48.68 11.34
CA LEU A 412 41.71 48.92 9.95
C LEU A 412 42.14 47.72 9.09
N GLY A 413 41.25 47.19 8.25
CA GLY A 413 41.52 46.03 7.39
C GLY A 413 40.69 44.80 7.74
N ASP A 414 41.05 44.11 8.83
CA ASP A 414 40.56 42.75 9.13
C ASP A 414 39.05 42.70 9.44
N ALA A 415 38.61 43.54 10.40
CA ALA A 415 37.22 43.58 10.87
C ALA A 415 36.48 44.87 10.49
N THR A 416 37.19 45.83 9.87
CA THR A 416 36.73 47.20 9.69
C THR A 416 37.15 47.71 8.32
N ARG A 417 36.17 48.14 7.50
CA ARG A 417 36.43 48.80 6.22
C ARG A 417 36.09 50.29 6.33
N LEU A 418 36.99 51.13 5.82
CA LEU A 418 36.65 52.52 5.52
C LEU A 418 35.60 52.56 4.40
N PHE A 419 34.64 53.47 4.52
CA PHE A 419 33.55 53.57 3.55
C PHE A 419 34.08 54.06 2.20
N GLY A 420 33.94 53.24 1.16
CA GLY A 420 34.34 53.56 -0.21
C GLY A 420 33.19 54.12 -1.06
N ARG A 421 33.50 54.49 -2.31
CA ARG A 421 32.54 55.01 -3.30
C ARG A 421 31.31 54.09 -3.49
N GLU A 422 31.46 52.78 -3.32
CA GLU A 422 30.34 51.81 -3.41
C GLU A 422 29.30 51.93 -2.28
N ILE A 423 29.71 52.40 -1.09
CA ILE A 423 28.83 52.52 0.09
C ILE A 423 28.12 53.88 0.09
N VAL A 424 28.83 54.95 -0.25
CA VAL A 424 28.22 56.29 -0.35
C VAL A 424 27.40 56.39 -1.63
N GLY A 425 28.00 56.03 -2.78
CA GLY A 425 27.32 55.84 -4.05
C GLY A 425 26.46 57.01 -4.55
N ARG A 426 26.62 58.22 -4.01
CA ARG A 426 25.87 59.44 -4.40
C ARG A 426 26.59 60.21 -5.50
N LEU A 427 25.86 61.10 -6.19
CA LEU A 427 26.42 61.97 -7.22
C LEU A 427 27.52 62.89 -6.64
N GLN A 428 28.75 62.52 -6.96
CA GLN A 428 30.04 63.18 -6.75
C GLN A 428 30.44 64.15 -7.87
N LEU A 429 30.23 65.48 -7.79
CA LEU A 429 30.65 66.41 -8.88
C LEU A 429 32.11 66.16 -9.33
N ASP A 430 33.02 65.97 -8.39
CA ASP A 430 34.46 65.77 -8.64
C ASP A 430 34.93 64.31 -8.48
N GLY A 431 34.01 63.39 -8.22
CA GLY A 431 34.32 62.09 -7.64
C GLY A 431 33.42 60.95 -8.07
N GLY A 432 32.54 61.10 -9.07
CA GLY A 432 31.67 60.00 -9.52
C GLY A 432 30.46 60.40 -10.35
N SER A 433 30.63 61.31 -11.32
CA SER A 433 29.54 61.79 -12.19
C SER A 433 29.28 60.92 -13.43
N ALA A 434 29.87 59.72 -13.52
CA ALA A 434 29.63 58.81 -14.62
C ALA A 434 28.23 58.17 -14.50
N ILE A 435 27.43 58.28 -15.55
CA ILE A 435 26.09 57.68 -15.62
C ILE A 435 26.22 56.17 -15.33
N GLY A 436 25.42 55.66 -14.38
CA GLY A 436 25.47 54.27 -13.91
C GLY A 436 26.39 54.00 -12.72
N ALA A 437 27.25 54.96 -12.34
CA ALA A 437 28.17 54.82 -11.20
C ALA A 437 27.68 55.49 -9.90
N PHE A 438 26.56 56.22 -9.95
CA PHE A 438 25.96 56.90 -8.80
C PHE A 438 24.45 56.67 -8.71
N ARG A 439 23.91 56.80 -7.51
CA ARG A 439 22.48 56.77 -7.20
C ARG A 439 21.98 58.21 -7.02
N LEU A 440 20.88 58.54 -7.68
CA LEU A 440 20.14 59.79 -7.48
C LEU A 440 19.32 59.70 -6.18
N VAL A 441 19.96 59.95 -5.04
CA VAL A 441 19.32 59.92 -3.72
C VAL A 441 19.63 61.22 -2.98
N SER A 442 18.60 61.99 -2.68
CA SER A 442 18.68 63.26 -1.92
C SER A 442 18.41 63.09 -0.43
N THR A 443 17.69 62.04 -0.03
CA THR A 443 17.32 61.75 1.37
C THR A 443 17.42 60.25 1.68
N PRO A 444 17.80 59.84 2.91
CA PRO A 444 18.12 60.65 4.09
C PRO A 444 19.56 61.23 4.04
N SER A 445 20.07 61.77 5.15
CA SER A 445 21.43 62.37 5.22
C SER A 445 22.52 61.41 4.69
N PRO A 446 23.53 61.89 3.92
CA PRO A 446 24.68 61.09 3.49
C PRO A 446 25.44 60.42 4.64
N ARG A 447 25.39 60.99 5.85
CA ARG A 447 25.97 60.39 7.06
C ARG A 447 25.36 59.03 7.41
N LEU A 448 24.15 58.77 6.92
CA LEU A 448 23.42 57.53 7.15
C LEU A 448 23.64 56.48 6.05
N ASP A 449 24.36 56.80 4.97
CA ASP A 449 24.60 55.87 3.85
C ASP A 449 25.22 54.53 4.30
N PRO A 450 26.21 54.51 5.21
CA PRO A 450 26.74 53.25 5.75
C PRO A 450 25.70 52.36 6.42
N PHE A 451 24.62 52.94 6.96
CA PHE A 451 23.53 52.21 7.59
C PHE A 451 22.47 51.82 6.57
N ALA A 452 22.15 52.74 5.66
CA ALA A 452 21.10 52.61 4.65
C ALA A 452 21.42 51.53 3.60
N VAL A 453 22.69 51.35 3.24
CA VAL A 453 23.11 50.32 2.27
C VAL A 453 22.73 48.90 2.70
N TYR A 454 22.72 48.62 4.00
CA TYR A 454 22.38 47.32 4.57
C TYR A 454 20.97 47.28 5.20
N ALA A 455 20.27 48.42 5.24
CA ALA A 455 18.96 48.51 5.87
C ALA A 455 17.89 47.80 5.04
N HIS A 456 16.95 47.15 5.74
CA HIS A 456 15.79 46.46 5.15
C HIS A 456 16.15 45.40 4.10
N ARG A 457 17.39 44.91 4.09
CA ARG A 457 17.88 43.90 3.14
C ARG A 457 18.20 42.61 3.88
N PHE A 458 17.87 41.49 3.27
CA PHE A 458 18.28 40.19 3.77
C PHE A 458 18.52 39.22 2.61
N THR A 459 19.36 38.22 2.86
CA THR A 459 19.53 37.08 1.97
C THR A 459 18.81 35.88 2.57
N LEU A 460 17.99 35.22 1.77
CA LEU A 460 17.40 33.92 2.08
C LEU A 460 18.24 32.83 1.41
N PHE A 461 18.92 32.04 2.22
CA PHE A 461 19.66 30.87 1.79
C PHE A 461 18.69 29.70 1.66
N VAL A 462 18.73 29.01 0.51
CA VAL A 462 17.89 27.84 0.22
C VAL A 462 18.82 26.68 -0.13
N HIS A 463 18.82 25.63 0.69
CA HIS A 463 19.70 24.49 0.46
C HIS A 463 19.12 23.58 -0.63
N ALA A 464 19.82 23.50 -1.75
CA ALA A 464 19.51 22.62 -2.85
C ALA A 464 19.92 21.17 -2.56
N ARG A 465 19.21 20.23 -3.18
CA ARG A 465 19.59 18.83 -3.34
C ARG A 465 20.22 18.63 -4.72
N ASP A 466 20.85 17.48 -4.94
CA ASP A 466 21.56 17.20 -6.20
C ASP A 466 20.63 17.21 -7.43
N ASP A 467 19.36 16.85 -7.25
CA ASP A 467 18.35 16.84 -8.33
C ASP A 467 17.67 18.20 -8.57
N ASP A 468 17.98 19.23 -7.77
CA ASP A 468 17.33 20.53 -7.91
C ASP A 468 17.99 21.37 -9.01
N GLU A 469 17.18 21.93 -9.90
CA GLU A 469 17.62 22.99 -10.80
C GLU A 469 17.72 24.32 -10.03
N PRO A 470 18.91 24.93 -9.87
CA PRO A 470 19.10 26.07 -8.98
C PRO A 470 18.24 27.29 -9.34
N ASP A 471 18.08 27.57 -10.64
CA ASP A 471 17.36 28.76 -11.11
C ASP A 471 15.85 28.63 -10.88
N GLU A 472 15.27 27.44 -11.12
CA GLU A 472 13.86 27.16 -10.83
C GLU A 472 13.58 27.19 -9.32
N LEU A 473 14.49 26.62 -8.52
CA LEU A 473 14.39 26.64 -7.07
C LEU A 473 14.46 28.08 -6.53
N ALA A 474 15.36 28.90 -7.08
CA ALA A 474 15.48 30.31 -6.73
C ALA A 474 14.21 31.10 -7.10
N ALA A 475 13.67 30.88 -8.29
CA ALA A 475 12.44 31.53 -8.76
C ALA A 475 11.24 31.17 -7.86
N THR A 476 11.09 29.88 -7.53
CA THR A 476 10.03 29.42 -6.64
C THR A 476 10.20 29.99 -5.23
N ALA A 477 11.41 29.97 -4.69
CA ALA A 477 11.71 30.57 -3.38
C ALA A 477 11.40 32.07 -3.35
N ALA A 478 11.75 32.81 -4.40
CA ALA A 478 11.46 34.24 -4.52
C ALA A 478 9.95 34.51 -4.55
N ALA A 479 9.18 33.73 -5.32
CA ALA A 479 7.73 33.85 -5.40
C ALA A 479 7.07 33.64 -4.02
N VAL A 480 7.48 32.60 -3.29
CA VAL A 480 6.95 32.32 -1.94
C VAL A 480 7.39 33.40 -0.96
N ALA A 481 8.67 33.77 -0.95
CA ALA A 481 9.21 34.80 -0.06
C ALA A 481 8.49 36.15 -0.25
N ALA A 482 8.11 36.51 -1.48
CA ALA A 482 7.36 37.73 -1.77
C ALA A 482 6.01 37.81 -1.05
N THR A 483 5.35 36.67 -0.81
CA THR A 483 4.05 36.63 -0.11
C THR A 483 4.16 36.80 1.41
N VAL A 484 5.32 36.49 1.99
CA VAL A 484 5.53 36.44 3.45
C VAL A 484 6.42 37.54 4.00
N ARG A 485 7.30 38.11 3.17
CA ARG A 485 8.25 39.16 3.57
C ARG A 485 7.53 40.49 3.85
N PRO A 486 8.05 41.33 4.76
CA PRO A 486 7.52 42.68 4.93
C PRO A 486 7.73 43.52 3.66
N ALA A 487 6.73 44.33 3.28
CA ALA A 487 6.73 45.06 2.01
C ALA A 487 7.95 45.97 1.80
N HIS A 488 8.44 46.59 2.87
CA HIS A 488 9.56 47.53 2.84
C HIS A 488 10.94 46.86 2.71
N THR A 489 11.01 45.53 2.74
CA THR A 489 12.29 44.81 2.67
C THR A 489 12.71 44.53 1.23
N VAL A 490 13.97 44.15 1.04
CA VAL A 490 14.50 43.62 -0.22
C VAL A 490 15.14 42.27 0.10
N CYS A 491 14.67 41.23 -0.58
CA CYS A 491 15.13 39.86 -0.39
C CYS A 491 16.00 39.45 -1.57
N SER A 492 17.20 38.97 -1.30
CA SER A 492 18.02 38.25 -2.27
C SER A 492 17.94 36.74 -1.99
N ILE A 493 17.78 35.91 -3.01
CA ILE A 493 17.79 34.46 -2.85
C ILE A 493 19.20 33.95 -3.16
N ALA A 494 19.75 33.12 -2.28
CA ALA A 494 21.01 32.44 -2.49
C ALA A 494 20.77 30.93 -2.43
N VAL A 495 20.96 30.24 -3.55
CA VAL A 495 20.86 28.78 -3.58
C VAL A 495 22.18 28.18 -3.11
N VAL A 496 22.11 27.39 -2.05
CA VAL A 496 23.26 26.73 -1.44
C VAL A 496 23.34 25.32 -2.00
N THR A 497 24.37 25.09 -2.81
CA THR A 497 24.70 23.77 -3.33
C THR A 497 25.68 23.07 -2.38
N PRO A 498 25.79 21.73 -2.39
CA PRO A 498 26.64 20.97 -1.47
C PRO A 498 28.15 21.07 -1.78
N ARG A 499 28.62 22.24 -2.20
CA ARG A 499 29.99 22.48 -2.67
C ARG A 499 30.53 23.74 -1.99
N ALA A 500 30.94 23.65 -0.74
CA ALA A 500 31.50 24.79 0.02
C ALA A 500 32.66 25.47 -0.74
N ARG A 501 32.37 26.56 -1.46
CA ARG A 501 33.33 27.27 -2.29
C ARG A 501 33.98 28.43 -1.55
N VAL A 502 35.30 28.42 -1.45
CA VAL A 502 36.06 29.51 -0.86
C VAL A 502 35.90 30.77 -1.72
N GLY A 503 35.39 31.84 -1.11
CA GLY A 503 35.13 33.13 -1.77
C GLY A 503 33.69 33.32 -2.28
N GLU A 504 32.88 32.26 -2.33
CA GLU A 504 31.49 32.29 -2.83
C GLU A 504 30.49 31.74 -1.80
N GLN A 505 30.76 30.57 -1.19
CA GLN A 505 29.93 29.85 -0.21
C GLN A 505 30.78 29.42 0.99
N ALA A 506 31.28 30.39 1.76
CA ALA A 506 32.28 30.19 2.82
C ALA A 506 31.82 30.67 4.21
N THR A 507 30.54 30.96 4.39
CA THR A 507 29.95 31.42 5.64
C THR A 507 29.47 30.23 6.46
N LEU A 508 30.19 29.94 7.54
CA LEU A 508 29.87 28.84 8.45
C LEU A 508 28.46 28.98 9.02
N GLY A 509 27.68 27.91 8.93
CA GLY A 509 26.32 27.85 9.43
C GLY A 509 25.28 28.57 8.56
N LEU A 510 25.62 28.99 7.34
CA LEU A 510 24.67 29.52 6.34
C LEU A 510 24.81 28.80 4.99
N ASP A 511 25.95 28.98 4.30
CA ASP A 511 26.16 28.51 2.92
C ASP A 511 27.34 27.53 2.77
N ALA A 512 28.18 27.38 3.80
CA ALA A 512 29.27 26.41 3.81
C ALA A 512 28.76 24.99 4.06
N VAL A 513 28.33 24.29 3.00
CA VAL A 513 27.88 22.89 3.04
C VAL A 513 28.89 22.00 2.33
N ILE A 514 29.39 20.99 3.04
CA ILE A 514 30.28 19.95 2.51
C ILE A 514 29.51 18.65 2.50
N SER A 515 29.26 18.08 1.32
CA SER A 515 28.61 16.77 1.17
C SER A 515 29.06 16.09 -0.11
N GLY A 516 29.20 14.77 -0.07
CA GLY A 516 29.60 13.94 -1.21
C GLY A 516 31.11 13.93 -1.49
N PRO A 517 31.55 13.09 -2.44
CA PRO A 517 32.94 13.05 -2.88
C PRO A 517 33.30 14.37 -3.57
N LEU A 518 34.46 14.92 -3.22
CA LEU A 518 34.96 16.13 -3.85
C LEU A 518 35.25 15.86 -5.33
N PRO A 519 34.83 16.73 -6.25
CA PRO A 519 35.23 16.61 -7.65
C PRO A 519 36.75 16.69 -7.78
N LEU A 520 37.32 15.83 -8.62
CA LEU A 520 38.74 15.87 -8.96
C LEU A 520 39.04 17.15 -9.73
N ALA A 521 39.94 17.98 -9.21
CA ALA A 521 40.51 19.11 -9.92
C ALA A 521 41.87 18.72 -10.50
N ARG A 522 42.11 19.04 -11.77
CA ARG A 522 43.39 18.80 -12.45
C ARG A 522 44.25 20.06 -12.43
N LEU A 523 45.56 19.88 -12.49
CA LEU A 523 46.49 21.00 -12.67
C LEU A 523 46.14 21.75 -13.97
N GLY A 524 46.07 23.08 -13.91
CA GLY A 524 45.67 23.91 -15.05
C GLY A 524 44.16 24.09 -15.23
N ASP A 525 43.31 23.41 -14.44
CA ASP A 525 41.88 23.69 -14.43
C ASP A 525 41.63 25.16 -14.05
N ARG A 526 40.79 25.82 -14.84
CA ARG A 526 40.43 27.23 -14.66
C ARG A 526 39.43 27.38 -13.51
N LEU A 527 39.75 28.25 -12.56
CA LEU A 527 38.85 28.56 -11.44
C LEU A 527 37.58 29.26 -11.95
N GLY A 528 36.41 28.77 -11.51
CA GLY A 528 35.11 29.40 -11.75
C GLY A 528 34.55 29.30 -13.18
N SER A 529 35.23 28.66 -14.14
CA SER A 529 34.76 28.57 -15.54
C SER A 529 34.29 27.18 -15.98
N ASN A 530 34.33 26.17 -15.10
CA ASN A 530 33.83 24.85 -15.43
C ASN A 530 32.31 24.78 -15.13
N PRO A 531 31.44 24.59 -16.14
CA PRO A 531 30.00 24.47 -15.92
C PRO A 531 29.62 23.28 -15.03
N ALA A 532 30.50 22.29 -14.88
CA ALA A 532 30.33 21.18 -13.93
C ALA A 532 30.63 21.55 -12.46
N GLY A 533 31.14 22.76 -12.18
CA GLY A 533 31.37 23.24 -10.82
C GLY A 533 32.44 22.46 -10.04
N ALA A 534 33.41 21.88 -10.74
CA ALA A 534 34.39 20.93 -10.22
C ALA A 534 35.46 21.51 -9.28
N THR A 535 35.51 22.83 -9.07
CA THR A 535 36.56 23.45 -8.24
C THR A 535 36.00 24.13 -7.00
N MET A 536 36.62 23.85 -5.84
CA MET A 536 36.22 24.37 -4.52
C MET A 536 36.70 25.81 -4.25
N ILE A 537 37.49 26.39 -5.17
CA ILE A 537 38.05 27.74 -5.04
C ILE A 537 37.41 28.61 -6.11
N ALA A 538 36.78 29.71 -5.69
CA ALA A 538 36.26 30.71 -6.62
C ALA A 538 37.42 31.54 -7.22
N ARG A 539 37.19 32.06 -8.42
CA ARG A 539 38.11 33.02 -9.04
C ARG A 539 38.22 34.28 -8.17
N ASP A 540 39.42 34.87 -8.06
CA ASP A 540 39.56 36.22 -7.48
C ASP A 540 38.96 37.26 -8.45
N PRO A 541 37.84 37.92 -8.10
CA PRO A 541 37.17 38.87 -8.98
C PRO A 541 38.01 40.13 -9.25
N ARG A 542 39.11 40.36 -8.49
CA ARG A 542 40.01 41.50 -8.70
C ARG A 542 41.09 41.26 -9.75
N ARG A 543 41.28 40.02 -10.20
CA ARG A 543 42.26 39.67 -11.24
C ARG A 543 41.57 39.55 -12.59
N ALA A 544 42.04 40.32 -13.57
CA ALA A 544 41.51 40.33 -14.94
C ALA A 544 41.74 38.99 -15.66
N ASP A 545 42.79 38.25 -15.30
CA ASP A 545 43.13 36.95 -15.86
C ASP A 545 42.47 35.77 -15.12
N LEU A 546 42.29 34.66 -15.83
CA LEU A 546 41.71 33.42 -15.27
C LEU A 546 42.77 32.70 -14.45
N SER A 547 42.64 32.71 -13.13
CA SER A 547 43.50 31.92 -12.24
C SER A 547 43.27 30.41 -12.45
N ALA A 548 44.34 29.63 -12.39
CA ALA A 548 44.32 28.19 -12.58
C ALA A 548 44.96 27.45 -11.40
N VAL A 549 44.51 26.21 -11.16
CA VAL A 549 45.01 25.33 -10.10
C VAL A 549 46.49 25.03 -10.30
N GLY A 550 47.32 25.36 -9.30
CA GLY A 550 48.77 25.11 -9.29
C GLY A 550 49.64 26.12 -10.04
N ILE A 551 49.04 27.13 -10.69
CA ILE A 551 49.75 28.28 -11.28
C ILE A 551 49.68 29.45 -10.31
N ASP A 552 48.49 30.01 -10.14
CA ASP A 552 48.24 31.20 -9.30
C ASP A 552 47.52 30.86 -8.00
N ALA A 553 46.84 29.72 -7.94
CA ALA A 553 46.12 29.24 -6.79
C ALA A 553 46.87 28.08 -6.13
N ARG A 554 47.34 28.28 -4.90
CA ARG A 554 47.98 27.24 -4.07
C ARG A 554 46.89 26.42 -3.38
N VAL A 555 46.82 25.13 -3.67
CA VAL A 555 45.96 24.18 -2.95
C VAL A 555 46.77 23.58 -1.79
N GLY A 556 46.15 23.39 -0.62
CA GLY A 556 46.83 23.04 0.64
C GLY A 556 47.58 21.69 0.64
N ALA A 557 48.38 21.48 1.70
CA ALA A 557 49.19 20.28 1.91
C ALA A 557 48.29 19.04 2.10
N GLY A 558 48.23 18.17 1.08
CA GLY A 558 47.36 16.99 1.05
C GLY A 558 46.68 16.75 -0.31
N ALA A 559 46.80 17.69 -1.26
CA ALA A 559 46.38 17.46 -2.64
C ALA A 559 47.32 16.43 -3.31
N ALA A 560 46.79 15.24 -3.62
CA ALA A 560 47.49 14.28 -4.46
C ALA A 560 47.32 14.69 -5.94
N LEU A 561 48.44 15.01 -6.60
CA LEU A 561 48.50 15.15 -8.04
C LEU A 561 48.53 13.74 -8.62
N GLY A 562 47.41 13.30 -9.21
CA GLY A 562 47.28 12.04 -9.93
C GLY A 562 47.65 12.18 -11.41
#